data_AF-A0A3C2A9G3-F1
#
_entry.id   AF-A0A3C2A9G3-F1
#
_cell.length_a   1.000
_cell.length_b   1.000
_cell.length_c   1.000
_cell.angle_alpha   90.00
_cell.angle_beta   90.00
_cell.angle_gamma   90.00
#
_symmetry.space_group_name_H-M   'P 1'
#
loop_
_entity.id
_entity.type
_entity.pdbx_description
1 polymer ?
#
loop_
_entity_poly.entity_id
_entity_poly.type
_entity_poly.pdbx_seq_one_letter_code
_entity_poly.pdbx_strand_id
1 'polypeptide(L)'
;MYSLHGIITPEAVVYLPALEGTWQHRDGYTIAFFGTRDEGLKVIEEIDSVTFRTANGDILHYPEDYLPILAATFWHEIGEPSEEQSPPLSRQDSLENGAFNYFIEINKESEQFHFLGQVAQIGGEYYLDLTHLNLEFDEPDSPYKVQMPVHSFLKIAFKEDGQLQLIDFDLSKMRDLFRANQIRLKHEDMGDEILITAQPEEIQAFLKTYGESPDVFDGSKDFTKVTP
;
A
#
# COMPACT_ATOMS: atom_id res chain seq x y z
N MET A 1 -5.26 7.02 7.53
CA MET A 1 -4.09 7.60 8.24
C MET A 1 -3.03 7.82 7.21
N TYR A 2 -2.43 9.01 7.15
CA TYR A 2 -1.35 9.30 6.21
C TYR A 2 0.00 9.30 6.92
N SER A 3 1.03 8.79 6.25
CA SER A 3 2.42 8.87 6.72
C SER A 3 3.39 9.18 5.58
N LEU A 4 4.47 9.89 5.92
CA LEU A 4 5.59 10.11 5.01
C LEU A 4 6.47 8.87 4.82
N HIS A 5 6.35 7.87 5.69
CA HIS A 5 7.14 6.66 5.64
C HIS A 5 6.22 5.45 5.71
N GLY A 6 6.57 4.41 4.95
CA GLY A 6 5.93 3.12 5.06
C GLY A 6 6.26 2.41 6.38
N ILE A 7 5.66 1.23 6.56
CA ILE A 7 5.86 0.34 7.71
C ILE A 7 6.71 -0.87 7.35
N ILE A 8 7.25 -0.92 6.14
CA ILE A 8 7.96 -2.08 5.61
C ILE A 8 9.43 -2.05 6.02
N THR A 9 9.91 -3.16 6.58
CA THR A 9 11.34 -3.45 6.78
C THR A 9 11.63 -4.86 6.24
N PRO A 10 12.90 -5.17 5.89
CA PRO A 10 13.27 -6.48 5.34
C PRO A 10 12.87 -7.67 6.23
N GLU A 11 12.79 -7.48 7.54
CA GLU A 11 12.45 -8.53 8.50
C GLU A 11 10.94 -8.72 8.69
N ALA A 12 10.14 -7.68 8.43
CA ALA A 12 8.70 -7.69 8.66
C ALA A 12 7.91 -8.00 7.39
N VAL A 13 8.48 -7.73 6.22
CA VAL A 13 7.80 -7.88 4.93
C VAL A 13 7.44 -9.33 4.63
N VAL A 14 6.18 -9.54 4.26
CA VAL A 14 5.63 -10.84 3.89
C VAL A 14 4.79 -10.71 2.62
N TYR A 15 4.67 -11.83 1.91
CA TYR A 15 3.75 -11.97 0.79
C TYR A 15 2.74 -13.06 1.14
N LEU A 16 1.47 -12.71 1.03
CA LEU A 16 0.29 -13.53 1.32
C LEU A 16 -0.42 -13.90 0.00
N PRO A 17 -0.18 -15.11 -0.56
CA PRO A 17 -0.90 -15.60 -1.73
C PRO A 17 -2.42 -15.57 -1.59
N ALA A 18 -2.91 -15.71 -0.35
CA ALA A 18 -4.34 -15.74 -0.07
C ALA A 18 -5.05 -14.45 -0.50
N LEU A 19 -4.37 -13.30 -0.46
CA LEU A 19 -4.92 -12.01 -0.87
C LEU A 19 -5.23 -11.94 -2.37
N GLU A 20 -4.54 -12.69 -3.22
CA GLU A 20 -4.65 -12.54 -4.67
C GLU A 20 -6.06 -12.78 -5.19
N GLY A 21 -6.47 -11.98 -6.17
CA GLY A 21 -7.79 -12.01 -6.79
C GLY A 21 -8.70 -10.89 -6.29
N THR A 22 -9.96 -10.95 -6.71
CA THR A 22 -10.95 -9.92 -6.41
C THR A 22 -11.78 -10.29 -5.19
N TRP A 23 -11.99 -9.31 -4.33
CA TRP A 23 -12.81 -9.40 -3.12
C TRP A 23 -13.91 -8.37 -3.20
N GLN A 24 -15.11 -8.73 -2.78
CA GLN A 24 -16.28 -7.85 -2.83
C GLN A 24 -16.89 -7.67 -1.44
N HIS A 25 -17.22 -6.44 -1.12
CA HIS A 25 -18.04 -6.12 0.04
C HIS A 25 -19.52 -6.07 -0.32
N ARG A 26 -20.38 -6.22 0.69
CA ARG A 26 -21.84 -6.18 0.56
C ARG A 26 -22.40 -4.88 -0.04
N ASP A 27 -21.68 -3.77 0.11
CA ASP A 27 -22.10 -2.45 -0.39
C ASP A 27 -21.67 -2.23 -1.87
N GLY A 28 -21.23 -3.28 -2.55
CA GLY A 28 -20.96 -3.28 -4.00
C GLY A 28 -19.53 -2.91 -4.39
N TYR A 29 -18.73 -2.36 -3.48
CA TYR A 29 -17.33 -2.04 -3.76
C TYR A 29 -16.45 -3.30 -3.81
N THR A 30 -15.40 -3.26 -4.64
CA THR A 30 -14.45 -4.36 -4.81
C THR A 30 -13.01 -3.90 -4.57
N ILE A 31 -12.19 -4.84 -4.11
CA ILE A 31 -10.74 -4.70 -4.02
C ILE A 31 -10.09 -5.90 -4.71
N ALA A 32 -9.22 -5.64 -5.68
CA ALA A 32 -8.47 -6.67 -6.38
C ALA A 32 -6.99 -6.56 -6.03
N PHE A 33 -6.39 -7.68 -5.66
CA PHE A 33 -4.95 -7.79 -5.40
C PHE A 33 -4.29 -8.60 -6.51
N PHE A 34 -3.38 -7.97 -7.23
CA PHE A 34 -2.58 -8.59 -8.26
C PHE A 34 -1.16 -8.77 -7.72
N GLY A 35 -0.80 -9.97 -7.31
CA GLY A 35 0.55 -10.24 -6.81
C GLY A 35 1.58 -10.26 -7.93
N THR A 36 2.81 -9.86 -7.60
CA THR A 36 3.93 -9.67 -8.53
C THR A 36 5.00 -10.73 -8.26
N ARG A 37 4.80 -11.99 -8.69
CA ARG A 37 5.76 -13.08 -8.36
C ARG A 37 7.02 -13.08 -9.23
N ASP A 38 8.11 -13.53 -8.61
CA ASP A 38 9.42 -13.94 -9.13
C ASP A 38 10.26 -12.93 -9.94
N GLU A 39 9.67 -11.88 -10.48
CA GLU A 39 10.41 -10.84 -11.23
C GLU A 39 10.19 -9.41 -10.72
N GLY A 40 9.35 -9.25 -9.68
CA GLY A 40 8.87 -7.94 -9.24
C GLY A 40 8.02 -7.24 -10.30
N LEU A 41 7.70 -5.97 -10.05
CA LEU A 41 7.12 -5.08 -11.04
C LEU A 41 8.16 -4.81 -12.14
N LYS A 42 8.08 -5.54 -13.25
CA LYS A 42 8.79 -5.15 -14.46
C LYS A 42 7.93 -4.17 -15.24
N VAL A 43 8.23 -2.88 -15.09
CA VAL A 43 7.82 -1.89 -16.07
C VAL A 43 8.57 -2.19 -17.35
N ILE A 44 7.94 -2.91 -18.27
CA ILE A 44 8.45 -3.07 -19.63
C ILE A 44 7.94 -1.84 -20.39
N GLU A 45 8.84 -0.93 -20.77
CA GLU A 45 8.56 0.08 -21.78
C GLU A 45 8.34 -0.64 -23.12
N GLU A 46 7.14 -1.17 -23.34
CA GLU A 46 6.63 -1.31 -24.69
C GLU A 46 6.01 0.04 -25.04
N ILE A 47 6.58 0.67 -26.07
CA ILE A 47 6.11 1.93 -26.67
C ILE A 47 4.57 1.96 -26.57
N ASP A 48 4.03 2.84 -25.70
CA ASP A 48 2.60 3.12 -25.45
C ASP A 48 1.86 2.35 -24.30
N SER A 49 2.48 1.49 -23.46
CA SER A 49 1.78 0.92 -22.28
C SER A 49 2.67 0.42 -21.13
N VAL A 50 2.14 0.45 -19.89
CA VAL A 50 2.72 -0.32 -18.76
C VAL A 50 2.13 -1.72 -18.76
N THR A 51 2.96 -2.75 -18.82
CA THR A 51 2.52 -4.14 -18.61
C THR A 51 2.95 -4.70 -17.27
N PHE A 52 1.98 -5.18 -16.50
CA PHE A 52 2.22 -5.90 -15.25
C PHE A 52 1.98 -7.38 -15.50
N ARG A 53 2.93 -8.23 -15.10
CA ARG A 53 2.72 -9.67 -15.09
C ARG A 53 2.29 -10.10 -13.71
N THR A 54 1.07 -10.61 -13.58
CA THR A 54 0.58 -11.15 -12.32
C THR A 54 1.27 -12.46 -12.00
N ALA A 55 1.22 -12.86 -10.72
CA ALA A 55 1.69 -14.15 -10.24
C ALA A 55 1.10 -15.37 -10.97
N ASN A 56 -0.10 -15.21 -11.54
CA ASN A 56 -0.80 -16.26 -12.28
C ASN A 56 -0.50 -16.23 -13.79
N GLY A 57 0.38 -15.32 -14.24
CA GLY A 57 0.78 -15.16 -15.63
C GLY A 57 -0.12 -14.25 -16.45
N ASP A 58 -1.10 -13.59 -15.84
CA ASP A 58 -1.93 -12.60 -16.52
C ASP A 58 -1.10 -11.35 -16.82
N ILE A 59 -1.42 -10.69 -17.93
CA ILE A 59 -0.80 -9.42 -18.30
C ILE A 59 -1.85 -8.33 -18.14
N LEU A 60 -1.60 -7.39 -17.22
CA LEU A 60 -2.43 -6.20 -17.06
C LEU A 60 -1.81 -5.08 -17.90
N HIS A 61 -2.64 -4.45 -18.73
CA HIS A 61 -2.24 -3.33 -19.57
C HIS A 61 -2.80 -2.04 -18.97
N TYR A 62 -1.92 -1.11 -18.62
CA TYR A 62 -2.31 0.24 -18.20
C TYR A 62 -1.85 1.27 -19.25
N PRO A 63 -2.60 2.38 -19.40
CA PRO A 63 -2.22 3.48 -20.28
C PRO A 63 -0.79 3.98 -20.03
N GLU A 64 -0.12 4.47 -21.07
CA GLU A 64 1.22 5.05 -21.00
C GLU A 64 1.37 6.12 -19.92
N ASP A 65 0.29 6.86 -19.63
CA ASP A 65 0.25 7.92 -18.60
C ASP A 65 0.60 7.41 -17.18
N TYR A 66 0.58 6.10 -16.96
CA TYR A 66 0.96 5.46 -15.69
C TYR A 66 2.47 5.24 -15.55
N LEU A 67 3.23 5.20 -16.68
CA LEU A 67 4.69 4.94 -16.68
C LEU A 67 5.45 5.95 -15.81
N PRO A 68 5.25 7.27 -15.94
CA PRO A 68 6.03 8.23 -15.16
C PRO A 68 5.76 8.13 -13.66
N ILE A 69 4.53 7.77 -13.26
CA ILE A 69 4.12 7.68 -11.85
C ILE A 69 4.74 6.45 -11.22
N LEU A 70 4.61 5.31 -11.89
CA LEU A 70 5.18 4.06 -11.43
C LEU A 70 6.69 4.15 -11.38
N ALA A 71 7.32 4.72 -12.42
CA ALA A 71 8.76 4.95 -12.42
C ALA A 71 9.20 5.91 -11.32
N ALA A 72 8.53 7.06 -11.14
CA ALA A 72 8.87 8.03 -10.11
C ALA A 72 8.65 7.48 -8.69
N THR A 73 7.56 6.75 -8.45
CA THR A 73 7.28 6.11 -7.16
C THR A 73 8.30 5.03 -6.87
N PHE A 74 8.61 4.20 -7.87
CA PHE A 74 9.62 3.16 -7.76
C PHE A 74 11.00 3.75 -7.48
N TRP A 75 11.46 4.73 -8.26
CA TRP A 75 12.77 5.36 -8.04
C TRP A 75 12.86 6.20 -6.76
N HIS A 76 11.75 6.77 -6.28
CA HIS A 76 11.73 7.46 -4.99
C HIS A 76 11.99 6.50 -3.84
N GLU A 77 11.31 5.35 -3.84
CA GLU A 77 11.38 4.37 -2.75
C GLU A 77 12.71 3.58 -2.77
N ILE A 78 13.27 3.35 -3.96
CA ILE A 78 14.36 2.39 -4.13
C ILE A 78 15.68 3.03 -4.58
N GLY A 79 15.64 4.31 -4.97
CA GLY A 79 16.75 5.01 -5.62
C GLY A 79 16.80 4.79 -7.14
N GLU A 80 17.38 5.73 -7.88
CA GLU A 80 17.62 5.58 -9.33
C GLU A 80 18.68 4.48 -9.59
N PRO A 81 18.45 3.57 -10.54
CA PRO A 81 19.47 2.59 -10.92
C PRO A 81 20.67 3.32 -11.55
N SER A 82 21.89 2.94 -11.18
CA SER A 82 23.08 3.33 -11.92
C SER A 82 23.03 2.71 -13.33
N GLU A 83 23.22 3.53 -14.37
CA GLU A 83 22.98 3.27 -15.82
C GLU A 83 23.52 1.97 -16.48
N GLU A 84 24.11 1.01 -15.77
CA GLU A 84 24.55 -0.25 -16.37
C GLU A 84 23.96 -1.45 -15.64
N GLN A 85 22.99 -2.07 -16.32
CA GLN A 85 22.33 -3.35 -16.03
C GLN A 85 21.10 -3.23 -15.11
N SER A 86 19.91 -3.36 -15.70
CA SER A 86 18.68 -3.75 -14.99
C SER A 86 18.53 -5.28 -15.07
N PRO A 87 19.16 -6.07 -14.18
CA PRO A 87 18.78 -7.47 -14.05
C PRO A 87 17.35 -7.56 -13.46
N PRO A 88 16.64 -8.69 -13.65
CA PRO A 88 15.44 -8.96 -12.85
C PRO A 88 15.84 -8.92 -11.37
N LEU A 89 15.22 -8.04 -10.59
CA LEU A 89 15.45 -8.00 -9.15
C LEU A 89 14.97 -9.34 -8.59
N SER A 90 15.89 -10.10 -7.96
CA SER A 90 15.48 -11.29 -7.22
C SER A 90 14.56 -10.87 -6.08
N ARG A 91 13.73 -11.78 -5.54
CA ARG A 91 12.88 -11.46 -4.38
C ARG A 91 13.66 -10.82 -3.22
N GLN A 92 14.93 -11.17 -3.03
CA GLN A 92 15.76 -10.56 -2.00
C GLN A 92 16.20 -9.14 -2.37
N ASP A 93 16.61 -8.90 -3.62
CA ASP A 93 16.94 -7.56 -4.11
C ASP A 93 15.70 -6.65 -4.18
N SER A 94 14.53 -7.23 -4.45
CA SER A 94 13.22 -6.58 -4.40
C SER A 94 12.83 -6.18 -2.97
N LEU A 95 13.17 -6.97 -1.96
CA LEU A 95 12.90 -6.62 -0.56
C LEU A 95 13.91 -5.60 0.00
N GLU A 96 15.15 -5.63 -0.49
CA GLU A 96 16.21 -4.69 -0.12
C GLU A 96 16.10 -3.34 -0.89
N ASN A 97 15.50 -3.35 -2.09
CA ASN A 97 15.27 -2.18 -2.95
C ASN A 97 13.75 -1.96 -3.20
N GLY A 98 12.90 -2.00 -2.17
CA GLY A 98 11.50 -1.51 -2.19
C GLY A 98 10.53 -1.97 -3.31
N ALA A 99 10.64 -3.20 -3.81
CA ALA A 99 9.65 -3.75 -4.73
C ALA A 99 8.34 -4.10 -4.02
N PHE A 100 7.24 -3.62 -4.59
CA PHE A 100 5.89 -3.86 -4.09
C PHE A 100 5.41 -5.27 -4.42
N ASN A 101 4.71 -5.88 -3.45
CA ASN A 101 4.21 -7.26 -3.53
C ASN A 101 2.88 -7.37 -4.29
N TYR A 102 2.15 -6.25 -4.36
CA TYR A 102 0.83 -6.18 -4.95
C TYR A 102 0.65 -4.90 -5.74
N PHE A 103 0.03 -5.00 -6.90
CA PHE A 103 -0.76 -3.92 -7.46
C PHE A 103 -2.21 -4.09 -6.97
N ILE A 104 -2.82 -3.00 -6.50
CA ILE A 104 -4.14 -3.05 -5.86
C ILE A 104 -5.08 -2.08 -6.56
N GLU A 105 -6.24 -2.61 -6.96
CA GLU A 105 -7.33 -1.83 -7.52
C GLU A 105 -8.51 -1.82 -6.56
N ILE A 106 -9.03 -0.63 -6.26
CA ILE A 106 -10.26 -0.46 -5.49
C ILE A 106 -11.28 0.20 -6.41
N ASN A 107 -12.40 -0.49 -6.64
CA ASN A 107 -13.53 0.05 -7.39
C ASN A 107 -14.67 0.36 -6.42
N LYS A 108 -15.09 1.62 -6.40
CA LYS A 108 -16.18 2.09 -5.55
C LYS A 108 -17.08 3.00 -6.37
N GLU A 109 -18.33 2.57 -6.58
CA GLU A 109 -19.30 3.30 -7.41
C GLU A 109 -18.76 3.53 -8.84
N SER A 110 -18.49 4.80 -9.21
CA SER A 110 -17.91 5.18 -10.50
C SER A 110 -16.42 5.56 -10.41
N GLU A 111 -15.80 5.41 -9.23
CA GLU A 111 -14.42 5.78 -8.98
C GLU A 111 -13.54 4.52 -8.90
N GLN A 112 -12.35 4.62 -9.50
CA GLN A 112 -11.31 3.60 -9.47
C GLN A 112 -10.05 4.19 -8.86
N PHE A 113 -9.52 3.51 -7.85
CA PHE A 113 -8.30 3.89 -7.16
C PHE A 113 -7.25 2.80 -7.33
N HIS A 114 -6.00 3.23 -7.50
CA HIS A 114 -4.88 2.33 -7.72
C HIS A 114 -3.80 2.57 -6.66
N PHE A 115 -3.22 1.48 -6.17
CA PHE A 115 -2.18 1.52 -5.14
C PHE A 115 -1.10 0.49 -5.45
N LEU A 116 0.11 0.80 -4.97
CA LEU A 116 1.12 -0.22 -4.75
C LEU A 116 1.03 -0.69 -3.31
N GLY A 117 1.10 -2.00 -3.11
CA GLY A 117 0.83 -2.64 -1.84
C GLY A 117 1.97 -3.53 -1.35
N GLN A 118 2.27 -3.45 -0.06
CA GLN A 118 3.14 -4.38 0.65
C GLN A 118 2.49 -4.80 1.96
N VAL A 119 2.81 -6.00 2.45
CA VAL A 119 2.28 -6.49 3.72
C VAL A 119 3.44 -6.68 4.70
N ALA A 120 3.28 -6.16 5.91
CA ALA A 120 4.18 -6.41 7.03
C ALA A 120 3.50 -7.28 8.08
N GLN A 121 4.23 -8.26 8.62
CA GLN A 121 3.85 -9.00 9.80
C GLN A 121 4.48 -8.35 11.04
N ILE A 122 3.66 -7.72 11.88
CA ILE A 122 4.11 -6.96 13.03
C ILE A 122 3.34 -7.43 14.26
N GLY A 123 4.06 -7.90 15.28
CA GLY A 123 3.43 -8.36 16.52
C GLY A 123 2.53 -9.59 16.36
N GLY A 124 2.67 -10.36 15.27
CA GLY A 124 1.81 -11.51 14.95
C GLY A 124 0.64 -11.19 14.04
N GLU A 125 0.34 -9.91 13.85
CA GLU A 125 -0.73 -9.40 12.99
C GLU A 125 -0.20 -8.95 11.63
N TYR A 126 -1.09 -8.83 10.64
CA TYR A 126 -0.73 -8.36 9.30
C TYR A 126 -1.24 -6.95 9.06
N TYR A 127 -0.39 -6.12 8.46
CA TYR A 127 -0.70 -4.76 8.08
C TYR A 127 -0.40 -4.58 6.60
N LEU A 128 -1.37 -4.05 5.87
CA LEU A 128 -1.22 -3.66 4.47
C LEU A 128 -0.78 -2.20 4.44
N ASP A 129 0.38 -1.97 3.84
CA ASP A 129 0.92 -0.67 3.48
C ASP A 129 0.55 -0.35 2.04
N LEU A 130 -0.11 0.79 1.83
CA LEU A 130 -0.56 1.29 0.55
C LEU A 130 0.18 2.58 0.21
N THR A 131 0.92 2.54 -0.89
CA THR A 131 1.46 3.74 -1.53
C THR A 131 0.45 4.23 -2.57
N HIS A 132 0.03 5.48 -2.42
CA HIS A 132 -0.95 6.11 -3.31
C HIS A 132 -0.33 6.37 -4.67
N LEU A 133 -0.95 5.83 -5.72
CA LEU A 133 -0.63 6.21 -7.09
C LEU A 133 -1.57 7.36 -7.46
N ASN A 134 -1.06 8.61 -7.45
CA ASN A 134 -1.87 9.72 -7.93
C ASN A 134 -1.88 9.72 -9.46
N LEU A 135 -2.98 9.24 -10.03
CA LEU A 135 -3.19 9.12 -11.47
C LEU A 135 -3.94 10.32 -12.07
N GLU A 136 -4.33 11.31 -11.25
CA GLU A 136 -4.98 12.52 -11.72
C GLU A 136 -3.94 13.55 -12.19
N PHE A 137 -3.53 13.43 -13.45
CA PHE A 137 -2.64 14.40 -14.13
C PHE A 137 -3.37 15.31 -15.12
N ASP A 138 -4.62 15.68 -14.84
CA ASP A 138 -5.37 16.53 -15.77
C ASP A 138 -4.89 18.00 -15.82
N GLU A 139 -3.89 18.41 -15.02
CA GLU A 139 -3.32 19.76 -15.10
C GLU A 139 -1.77 19.77 -15.20
N PRO A 140 -1.21 19.87 -16.43
CA PRO A 140 0.24 19.89 -16.65
C PRO A 140 0.97 21.10 -16.03
N ASP A 141 0.27 22.12 -15.53
CA ASP A 141 0.86 23.33 -14.92
C ASP A 141 0.52 23.51 -13.43
N SER A 142 -0.04 22.50 -12.77
CA SER A 142 -0.40 22.62 -11.35
C SER A 142 0.86 22.71 -10.46
N PRO A 143 1.05 23.78 -9.67
CA PRO A 143 2.14 23.87 -8.69
C PRO A 143 2.02 22.86 -7.54
N TYR A 144 0.92 22.11 -7.48
CA TYR A 144 0.66 21.02 -6.53
C TYR A 144 1.25 19.67 -6.98
N LYS A 145 2.03 19.65 -8.09
CA LYS A 145 2.71 18.47 -8.63
C LYS A 145 3.72 17.80 -7.70
N VAL A 146 4.17 18.47 -6.63
CA VAL A 146 4.99 17.83 -5.59
C VAL A 146 4.04 17.22 -4.55
N GLN A 147 3.31 16.18 -4.94
CA GLN A 147 2.69 15.31 -3.95
C GLN A 147 3.78 14.39 -3.44
N MET A 148 4.11 14.54 -2.16
CA MET A 148 4.98 13.57 -1.48
C MET A 148 4.30 12.20 -1.54
N PRO A 149 5.01 11.12 -1.85
CA PRO A 149 4.45 9.78 -1.71
C PRO A 149 4.02 9.63 -0.25
N VAL A 150 2.71 9.45 -0.07
CA VAL A 150 2.13 9.21 1.24
C VAL A 150 1.70 7.77 1.32
N HIS A 151 1.97 7.18 2.47
CA HIS A 151 1.54 5.85 2.82
C HIS A 151 0.22 5.92 3.57
N SER A 152 -0.62 4.93 3.32
CA SER A 152 -1.76 4.60 4.17
C SER A 152 -1.66 3.15 4.58
N PHE A 153 -1.87 2.88 5.86
CA PHE A 153 -1.82 1.53 6.37
C PHE A 153 -3.13 1.15 7.03
N LEU A 154 -3.46 -0.13 6.93
CA LEU A 154 -4.63 -0.75 7.52
C LEU A 154 -4.29 -2.17 7.97
N LYS A 155 -4.96 -2.65 9.01
CA LYS A 155 -4.76 -4.01 9.49
C LYS A 155 -5.60 -4.97 8.64
N ILE A 156 -5.05 -6.14 8.34
CA ILE A 156 -5.76 -7.19 7.59
C ILE A 156 -5.82 -8.48 8.40
N ALA A 157 -6.92 -9.21 8.27
CA ALA A 157 -7.10 -10.53 8.86
C ALA A 157 -7.93 -11.42 7.95
N PHE A 158 -7.73 -12.73 8.03
CA PHE A 158 -8.61 -13.71 7.41
C PHE A 158 -9.50 -14.34 8.47
N LYS A 159 -10.81 -14.37 8.22
CA LYS A 159 -11.76 -15.06 9.07
C LYS A 159 -11.76 -16.57 8.79
N GLU A 160 -12.31 -17.34 9.72
CA GLU A 160 -12.42 -18.80 9.61
C GLU A 160 -13.21 -19.26 8.37
N ASP A 161 -14.17 -18.45 7.91
CA ASP A 161 -14.98 -18.69 6.71
C ASP A 161 -14.30 -18.26 5.40
N GLY A 162 -13.06 -17.79 5.48
CA GLY A 162 -12.26 -17.35 4.35
C GLY A 162 -12.51 -15.90 3.92
N GLN A 163 -13.34 -15.14 4.63
CA GLN A 163 -13.51 -13.71 4.36
C GLN A 163 -12.23 -12.93 4.68
N LEU A 164 -11.92 -11.93 3.84
CA LEU A 164 -10.88 -10.95 4.11
C LEU A 164 -11.48 -9.81 4.93
N GLN A 165 -10.89 -9.53 6.07
CA GLN A 165 -11.25 -8.43 6.92
C GLN A 165 -10.20 -7.32 6.80
N LEU A 166 -10.65 -6.11 6.45
CA LEU A 166 -9.84 -4.89 6.46
C LEU A 166 -10.26 -4.03 7.66
N ILE A 167 -9.31 -3.61 8.48
CA ILE A 167 -9.55 -2.92 9.74
C ILE A 167 -8.85 -1.56 9.67
N ASP A 168 -9.68 -0.52 9.62
CA ASP A 168 -9.22 0.87 9.48
C ASP A 168 -8.86 1.45 10.86
N PHE A 169 -7.86 2.32 10.89
CA PHE A 169 -7.50 3.09 12.09
C PHE A 169 -8.53 4.18 12.38
N ASP A 170 -8.84 4.38 13.67
CA ASP A 170 -9.69 5.46 14.15
C ASP A 170 -8.86 6.73 14.31
N LEU A 171 -8.83 7.55 13.26
CA LEU A 171 -8.07 8.80 13.25
C LEU A 171 -8.55 9.76 14.33
N SER A 172 -9.85 9.75 14.64
CA SER A 172 -10.42 10.64 15.66
C SER A 172 -9.92 10.25 17.05
N LYS A 173 -9.99 8.97 17.41
CA LYS A 173 -9.45 8.49 18.68
C LYS A 173 -7.93 8.63 18.74
N MET A 174 -7.22 8.29 17.68
CA MET A 174 -5.76 8.44 17.63
C MET A 174 -5.34 9.90 17.86
N ARG A 175 -6.03 10.88 17.27
CA ARG A 175 -5.81 12.30 17.53
C ARG A 175 -5.99 12.66 19.00
N ASP A 176 -7.04 12.16 19.64
CA ASP A 176 -7.28 12.42 21.06
C ASP A 176 -6.17 11.81 21.94
N LEU A 177 -5.69 10.60 21.60
CA LEU A 177 -4.57 9.95 22.27
C LEU A 177 -3.24 10.69 22.07
N PHE A 178 -2.99 11.26 20.88
CA PHE A 178 -1.82 12.12 20.62
C PHE A 178 -1.89 13.43 21.43
N ARG A 179 -3.04 14.11 21.41
CA ARG A 179 -3.27 15.35 22.17
C ARG A 179 -3.17 15.15 23.67
N ALA A 180 -3.63 14.00 24.18
CA ALA A 180 -3.50 13.61 25.57
C ALA A 180 -2.09 13.10 25.95
N ASN A 181 -1.15 13.06 24.99
CA ASN A 181 0.21 12.52 25.17
C ASN A 181 0.21 11.06 25.68
N GLN A 182 -0.81 10.29 25.30
CA GLN A 182 -0.96 8.87 25.64
C GLN A 182 -0.27 7.97 24.62
N ILE A 183 -0.13 8.45 23.37
CA ILE A 183 0.72 7.84 22.34
C ILE A 183 1.84 8.81 21.99
N ARG A 184 3.06 8.28 21.86
CA ARG A 184 4.22 9.02 21.35
C ARG A 184 4.66 8.42 20.02
N LEU A 185 4.19 9.02 18.94
CA LEU A 185 4.64 8.77 17.57
C LEU A 185 4.89 10.14 16.94
N LYS A 186 5.98 10.31 16.18
CA LYS A 186 6.26 11.59 15.53
C LYS A 186 5.18 11.88 14.49
N HIS A 187 4.62 13.08 14.56
CA HIS A 187 3.54 13.52 13.70
C HIS A 187 3.52 15.03 13.59
N GLU A 188 2.87 15.52 12.53
CA GLU A 188 2.53 16.92 12.33
C GLU A 188 0.99 17.08 12.35
N ASP A 189 0.50 18.09 13.07
CA ASP A 189 -0.91 18.47 13.08
C ASP A 189 -1.18 19.41 11.89
N MET A 190 -1.98 18.93 10.93
CA MET A 190 -2.36 19.67 9.72
C MET A 190 -3.76 20.30 9.85
N GLY A 191 -4.24 20.50 11.08
CA GLY A 191 -5.56 21.03 11.39
C GLY A 191 -6.62 19.93 11.45
N ASP A 192 -7.12 19.53 10.28
CA ASP A 192 -8.16 18.49 10.17
C ASP A 192 -7.58 17.07 10.09
N GLU A 193 -6.31 16.95 9.70
CA GLU A 193 -5.60 15.68 9.53
C GLU A 193 -4.31 15.61 10.36
N ILE A 194 -3.84 14.39 10.58
CA ILE A 194 -2.53 14.12 11.19
C ILE A 194 -1.66 13.40 10.16
N LEU A 195 -0.47 13.95 9.93
CA LEU A 195 0.56 13.33 9.12
C LEU A 195 1.60 12.67 10.01
N ILE A 196 1.73 11.34 9.93
CA ILE A 196 2.76 10.61 10.69
C ILE A 196 4.12 10.79 10.01
N THR A 197 5.11 11.26 10.76
CA THR A 197 6.49 11.52 10.31
C THR A 197 7.52 10.62 10.99
N ALA A 198 7.05 9.64 11.76
CA ALA A 198 7.87 8.64 12.42
C ALA A 198 8.55 7.71 11.41
N GLN A 199 9.75 7.22 11.75
CA GLN A 199 10.47 6.27 10.90
C GLN A 199 9.77 4.88 10.93
N PRO A 200 9.98 4.03 9.91
CA PRO A 200 9.31 2.72 9.82
C PRO A 200 9.38 1.90 11.12
N GLU A 201 10.54 1.83 11.78
CA GLU A 201 10.72 1.08 13.03
C GLU A 201 9.91 1.66 14.20
N GLU A 202 9.78 2.99 14.25
CA GLU A 202 8.96 3.68 15.26
C GLU A 202 7.47 3.38 15.04
N ILE A 203 7.02 3.35 13.77
CA ILE A 203 5.64 2.98 13.42
C ILE A 203 5.39 1.50 13.74
N GLN A 204 6.30 0.59 13.41
CA GLN A 204 6.17 -0.83 13.76
C GLN A 204 6.10 -1.06 15.27
N ALA A 205 6.92 -0.35 16.06
CA ALA A 205 6.86 -0.43 17.52
C ALA A 205 5.50 0.04 18.06
N PHE A 206 4.94 1.10 17.47
CA PHE A 206 3.59 1.56 17.76
C PHE A 206 2.55 0.48 17.43
N LEU A 207 2.55 -0.06 16.21
CA LEU A 207 1.59 -1.08 15.78
C LEU A 207 1.69 -2.36 16.63
N LYS A 208 2.89 -2.79 17.01
CA LYS A 208 3.09 -3.92 17.91
C LYS A 208 2.48 -3.69 19.30
N THR A 209 2.48 -2.45 19.78
CA THR A 209 1.98 -2.11 21.13
C THR A 209 0.46 -1.94 21.14
N TYR A 210 -0.10 -1.35 20.08
CA TYR A 210 -1.50 -0.93 20.03
C TYR A 210 -2.35 -1.73 19.02
N GLY A 211 -1.78 -2.73 18.35
CA GLY A 211 -2.43 -3.51 17.29
C GLY A 211 -3.67 -4.32 17.70
N GLU A 212 -3.88 -4.49 18.99
CA GLU A 212 -5.07 -5.11 19.59
C GLU A 212 -5.94 -4.10 20.36
N SER A 213 -5.53 -2.83 20.44
CA SER A 213 -6.24 -1.82 21.22
C SER A 213 -7.51 -1.37 20.47
N PRO A 214 -8.71 -1.55 21.05
CA PRO A 214 -9.96 -1.06 20.44
C PRO A 214 -10.01 0.48 20.34
N ASP A 215 -9.15 1.17 21.09
CA ASP A 215 -9.06 2.63 21.07
C ASP A 215 -8.31 3.17 19.83
N VAL A 216 -7.73 2.30 19.00
CA VAL A 216 -6.95 2.67 17.81
C VAL A 216 -7.63 2.33 16.49
N PHE A 217 -8.69 1.52 16.50
CA PHE A 217 -9.38 1.07 15.28
C PHE A 217 -10.86 1.48 15.27
N ASP A 218 -11.36 1.90 14.10
CA ASP A 218 -12.69 2.52 13.93
C ASP A 218 -13.75 1.46 13.55
N GLY A 219 -13.29 0.37 12.95
CA GLY A 219 -14.15 -0.72 12.53
C GLY A 219 -13.47 -1.60 11.49
N SER A 220 -14.18 -2.66 11.13
CA SER A 220 -13.72 -3.63 10.15
C SER A 220 -14.73 -3.80 9.03
N LYS A 221 -14.23 -3.93 7.81
CA LYS A 221 -15.01 -4.26 6.62
C LYS A 221 -14.68 -5.68 6.20
N ASP A 222 -15.72 -6.46 5.93
CA ASP A 222 -15.59 -7.86 5.58
C ASP A 222 -15.86 -8.07 4.10
N PHE A 223 -14.96 -8.74 3.41
CA PHE A 223 -15.03 -8.98 1.99
C PHE A 223 -15.05 -10.46 1.71
N THR A 224 -15.85 -10.83 0.72
CA THR A 224 -15.95 -12.19 0.22
C THR A 224 -15.18 -12.30 -1.09
N LYS A 225 -14.39 -13.36 -1.24
CA LYS A 225 -13.63 -13.60 -2.46
C LYS A 225 -14.59 -13.87 -3.62
N VAL A 226 -14.43 -13.14 -4.71
CA VAL A 226 -15.15 -13.39 -5.96
C VAL A 226 -14.50 -14.62 -6.59
N THR A 227 -15.28 -15.69 -6.71
CA THR A 227 -14.80 -16.91 -7.37
C THR A 227 -15.02 -16.75 -8.89
N PRO A 228 -14.06 -17.13 -9.74
CA PRO A 228 -14.24 -17.15 -11.20
C PRO A 228 -15.40 -18.04 -11.66
#